data_AF-A0A929ZJW4-F1
#
_entry.id   AF-A0A929ZJW4-F1
#
_cell.length_a   1.000
_cell.length_b   1.000
_cell.length_c   1.000
_cell.angle_alpha   90.00
_cell.angle_beta   90.00
_cell.angle_gamma   90.00
#
_symmetry.space_group_name_H-M   'P 1'
#
loop_
_entity.id
_entity.type
_entity.pdbx_description
1 polymer ?
#
loop_
_entity_poly.entity_id
_entity_poly.type
_entity_poly.pdbx_seq_one_letter_code
_entity_poly.pdbx_strand_id
1 'polypeptide(L)'
;VLQDGAWQQFFTEQPLVFTREEKKAWIQQQHDVALGSDAFFPFGDNIERAYKSGVKYVVQPGGSIRDDHVIDTCDKYDIVMVCNGVRLFHH
;
A
#
# COMPACT_ATOMS: atom_id res chain seq x y z
N VAL A 1 2.66 8.65 -20.82
CA VAL A 1 1.71 9.59 -21.44
C VAL A 1 1.42 9.06 -22.83
N LEU A 2 0.16 9.03 -23.26
CA LEU A 2 -0.23 8.47 -24.56
C LEU A 2 0.50 9.22 -25.68
N GLN A 3 1.43 8.55 -26.36
CA GLN A 3 2.17 9.12 -27.48
C GLN A 3 1.29 9.16 -28.73
N ASP A 4 1.49 10.18 -29.57
CA ASP A 4 0.80 10.29 -30.85
C ASP A 4 1.14 9.12 -31.78
N GLY A 5 0.11 8.56 -32.42
CA GLY A 5 0.19 7.37 -33.27
C GLY A 5 -0.12 6.06 -32.55
N ALA A 6 -0.01 6.01 -31.22
CA ALA A 6 -0.28 4.80 -30.44
C ALA A 6 -1.74 4.74 -29.96
N TRP A 7 -2.28 5.83 -29.41
CA TRP A 7 -3.63 5.80 -28.81
C TRP A 7 -4.73 5.75 -29.87
N GLN A 8 -4.49 6.34 -31.04
CA GLN A 8 -5.43 6.36 -32.17
C GLN A 8 -5.73 4.95 -32.73
N GLN A 9 -4.88 3.95 -32.41
CA GLN A 9 -5.12 2.55 -32.79
C GLN A 9 -6.20 1.89 -31.92
N PHE A 10 -6.46 2.42 -30.72
CA PHE A 10 -7.30 1.79 -29.71
C PHE A 10 -8.52 2.63 -29.32
N PHE A 11 -8.45 3.95 -29.45
CA PHE A 11 -9.52 4.86 -29.04
C PHE A 11 -9.99 5.75 -30.19
N THR A 12 -11.30 6.00 -30.25
CA THR A 12 -11.92 6.93 -31.20
C THR A 12 -11.66 8.40 -30.83
N GLU A 13 -11.37 8.67 -29.57
CA GLU A 13 -11.06 10.00 -29.03
C GLU A 13 -9.95 9.90 -27.99
N GLN A 14 -9.11 10.94 -27.86
CA GLN A 14 -8.02 10.92 -26.89
C GLN A 14 -8.59 11.09 -25.48
N PRO A 15 -8.41 10.11 -24.56
CA PRO A 15 -8.88 10.27 -23.21
C PRO A 15 -8.08 11.36 -22.49
N LEU A 16 -8.77 12.14 -21.66
CA LEU A 16 -8.13 13.14 -20.82
C LEU A 16 -7.19 12.45 -19.81
N VAL A 17 -5.99 13.01 -19.67
CA VAL A 17 -5.03 12.53 -18.68
C VAL A 17 -5.46 13.04 -17.31
N PHE A 18 -5.67 12.13 -16.36
CA PHE A 18 -5.95 12.53 -14.99
C PHE A 18 -4.85 13.44 -14.43
N THR A 19 -5.29 14.56 -13.86
CA THR A 19 -4.50 15.49 -13.06
C THR A 19 -3.94 14.80 -11.82
N ARG A 20 -2.97 15.43 -11.14
CA ARG A 20 -2.41 14.86 -9.90
C ARG A 20 -3.48 14.84 -8.79
N GLU A 21 -4.33 15.85 -8.78
CA GLU A 21 -5.42 16.05 -7.85
C GLU A 21 -6.49 14.97 -8.02
N GLU A 22 -6.90 14.69 -9.26
CA GLU A 22 -7.85 13.60 -9.57
C GLU A 22 -7.29 12.24 -9.17
N LYS A 23 -6.02 11.96 -9.49
CA LYS A 23 -5.36 10.71 -9.07
C LYS A 23 -5.33 10.57 -7.55
N LYS A 24 -5.02 11.66 -6.84
CA LYS A 24 -4.97 11.66 -5.37
C LYS A 24 -6.36 11.45 -4.78
N ALA A 25 -7.37 12.13 -5.30
CA ALA A 25 -8.77 11.98 -4.87
C ALA A 25 -9.28 10.56 -5.12
N TRP A 26 -8.88 9.95 -6.25
CA TRP A 26 -9.22 8.56 -6.56
C TRP A 26 -8.55 7.58 -5.60
N ILE A 27 -7.24 7.70 -5.37
CA ILE A 27 -6.50 6.84 -4.44
C ILE A 27 -7.06 6.91 -3.02
N GLN A 28 -7.54 8.09 -2.59
CA GLN A 28 -8.15 8.27 -1.27
C GLN A 28 -9.47 7.50 -1.07
N GLN A 29 -10.11 7.04 -2.15
CA GLN A 29 -11.32 6.22 -2.05
C GLN A 29 -11.02 4.74 -1.78
N GLN A 30 -9.76 4.31 -1.89
CA GLN A 30 -9.37 2.93 -1.63
C GLN A 30 -9.44 2.63 -0.12
N HIS A 31 -10.15 1.57 0.25
CA HIS A 31 -10.27 1.07 1.62
C HIS A 31 -10.21 -0.47 1.66
N ASP A 32 -10.18 -1.04 2.87
CA ASP A 32 -10.19 -2.49 3.14
C ASP A 32 -9.08 -3.30 2.45
N VAL A 33 -7.89 -2.72 2.29
CA VAL A 33 -6.75 -3.42 1.70
C VAL A 33 -6.06 -4.30 2.75
N ALA A 34 -5.69 -5.51 2.34
CA ALA A 34 -4.84 -6.41 3.11
C ALA A 34 -3.39 -6.36 2.59
N LEU A 35 -2.43 -6.32 3.51
CA LEU A 35 -1.00 -6.27 3.23
C LEU A 35 -0.29 -7.45 3.90
N GLY A 36 0.53 -8.17 3.15
CA GLY A 36 1.44 -9.19 3.69
C GLY A 36 2.89 -8.82 3.42
N SER A 37 3.75 -9.00 4.43
CA SER A 37 5.20 -8.85 4.32
C SER A 37 5.88 -10.20 4.53
N ASP A 38 6.89 -10.51 3.70
CA ASP A 38 7.68 -11.73 3.77
C ASP A 38 8.73 -11.69 4.91
N ALA A 39 9.12 -10.49 5.32
CA ALA A 39 10.01 -10.18 6.42
C ALA A 39 9.38 -9.18 7.40
N PHE A 40 10.01 -8.98 8.55
CA PHE A 40 9.51 -8.03 9.53
C PHE A 40 9.61 -6.58 9.06
N PHE A 41 8.74 -5.72 9.59
CA PHE A 41 8.86 -4.28 9.37
C PHE A 41 9.87 -3.67 10.37
N PRO A 42 10.91 -2.95 9.90
CA PRO A 42 11.90 -2.38 10.80
C PRO A 42 11.38 -1.14 11.55
N PHE A 43 10.46 -0.38 10.94
CA PHE A 43 9.92 0.88 11.48
C PHE A 43 8.46 1.09 11.07
N GLY A 44 7.75 1.96 11.81
CA GLY A 44 6.33 2.28 11.58
C GLY A 44 6.04 3.08 10.31
N ASP A 45 7.06 3.61 9.62
CA ASP A 45 6.91 4.33 8.35
C ASP A 45 6.30 3.44 7.23
N ASN A 46 6.55 2.14 7.29
CA ASN A 46 5.91 1.15 6.42
C ASN A 46 4.39 1.14 6.61
N ILE A 47 3.92 1.22 7.86
CA ILE A 47 2.50 1.28 8.20
C ILE A 47 1.90 2.62 7.80
N GLU A 48 2.59 3.74 8.06
CA GLU A 48 2.20 5.08 7.60
C GLU A 48 2.02 5.14 6.07
N ARG A 49 2.90 4.46 5.33
CA ARG A 49 2.80 4.37 3.88
C ARG A 49 1.65 3.46 3.45
N ALA A 50 1.45 2.32 4.11
CA ALA A 50 0.39 1.37 3.84
C ALA A 50 -1.00 1.99 4.07
N TYR A 51 -1.17 2.73 5.17
CA TYR A 51 -2.40 3.45 5.50
C TYR A 51 -2.87 4.39 4.37
N LYS A 52 -1.93 5.08 3.72
CA LYS A 52 -2.21 5.97 2.56
C LYS A 52 -2.73 5.23 1.33
N SER A 53 -2.68 3.90 1.31
CA SER A 53 -3.23 3.03 0.27
C SER A 53 -4.48 2.27 0.73
N GLY A 54 -5.12 2.66 1.84
CA GLY A 54 -6.36 2.04 2.31
C GLY A 54 -6.18 0.74 3.09
N VAL A 55 -4.96 0.46 3.58
CA VAL A 55 -4.68 -0.77 4.33
C VAL A 55 -5.38 -0.76 5.68
N LYS A 56 -6.08 -1.86 5.98
CA LYS A 56 -6.74 -2.14 7.27
C LYS A 56 -6.32 -3.44 7.93
N TYR A 57 -5.63 -4.31 7.19
CA TYR A 57 -5.18 -5.60 7.68
C TYR A 57 -3.72 -5.84 7.26
N VAL A 58 -2.87 -6.22 8.21
CA VAL A 58 -1.44 -6.45 7.98
C VAL A 58 -1.04 -7.81 8.56
N VAL A 59 -0.27 -8.60 7.82
CA VAL A 59 0.43 -9.77 8.34
C VAL A 59 1.93 -9.64 8.10
N GLN A 60 2.73 -9.93 9.12
CA GLN A 60 4.18 -9.93 9.07
C GLN A 60 4.77 -11.01 10.00
N PRO A 61 6.05 -11.39 9.87
CA PRO A 61 6.66 -12.40 10.72
C PRO A 61 6.84 -11.98 12.18
N GLY A 62 7.05 -10.69 12.45
CA GLY A 62 7.57 -10.21 13.73
C GLY A 62 9.06 -10.49 13.90
N GLY A 63 9.62 -10.02 15.01
CA GLY A 63 11.04 -10.17 15.35
C GLY A 63 11.89 -8.91 15.13
N SER A 64 11.25 -7.76 14.90
CA SER A 64 11.96 -6.47 14.91
C SER A 64 12.25 -6.06 16.35
N ILE A 65 13.41 -5.44 16.60
CA ILE A 65 13.71 -4.79 17.89
C ILE A 65 12.68 -3.67 18.20
N ARG A 66 12.01 -3.17 17.16
CA ARG A 66 11.04 -2.06 17.24
C ARG A 66 9.62 -2.50 16.90
N ASP A 67 9.28 -3.77 17.09
CA ASP A 67 7.91 -4.24 16.84
C ASP A 67 6.88 -3.42 17.63
N ASP A 68 7.16 -3.04 18.89
CA ASP A 68 6.27 -2.19 19.70
C ASP A 68 5.89 -0.89 18.96
N HIS A 69 6.87 -0.20 18.36
CA HIS A 69 6.61 1.02 17.60
C HIS A 69 5.80 0.77 16.32
N VAL A 70 6.00 -0.39 15.68
CA VAL A 70 5.24 -0.77 14.48
C VAL A 70 3.78 -1.07 14.86
N ILE A 71 3.57 -1.80 15.96
CA ILE A 71 2.24 -2.14 16.52
C ILE A 71 1.52 -0.86 16.95
N ASP A 72 2.17 0.03 17.70
CA ASP A 72 1.62 1.34 18.09
C ASP A 72 1.16 2.15 16.86
N THR A 73 1.91 2.06 15.75
CA THR A 73 1.53 2.75 14.50
C THR A 73 0.31 2.10 13.85
N CYS A 74 0.15 0.78 13.94
CA CYS A 74 -1.07 0.10 13.50
C CYS A 74 -2.28 0.51 14.35
N ASP A 75 -2.13 0.51 15.68
CA ASP A 75 -3.19 0.90 16.61
C ASP A 75 -3.64 2.35 16.39
N LYS A 76 -2.69 3.27 16.13
CA LYS A 76 -2.97 4.67 15.77
C LYS A 76 -3.94 4.81 14.57
N TYR A 77 -3.95 3.85 13.64
CA TYR A 77 -4.76 3.90 12.41
C TYR A 77 -5.89 2.88 12.38
N ASP A 78 -6.17 2.21 13.50
CA ASP A 78 -7.09 1.09 13.60
C ASP A 78 -6.82 0.04 12.50
N ILE A 79 -5.56 -0.37 12.38
CA ILE A 79 -5.10 -1.41 11.46
C ILE A 79 -4.89 -2.69 12.27
N VAL A 80 -5.56 -3.77 11.86
CA VAL A 80 -5.35 -5.09 12.47
C VAL A 80 -4.01 -5.65 12.00
N MET A 81 -3.09 -5.93 12.93
CA MET A 81 -1.82 -6.59 12.64
C MET A 81 -1.78 -8.03 13.19
N VAL A 82 -1.25 -8.95 12.39
CA VAL A 82 -0.95 -10.33 12.79
C VAL A 82 0.55 -10.60 12.65
N CYS A 83 1.19 -10.99 13.75
CA CYS A 83 2.56 -11.50 13.74
C CYS A 83 2.53 -13.04 13.66
N ASN A 84 2.88 -13.61 12.51
CA ASN A 84 2.71 -15.05 12.25
C ASN A 84 3.97 -15.91 12.56
N GLY A 85 5.12 -15.30 12.84
CA GLY A 85 6.37 -16.01 13.10
C GLY A 85 7.02 -16.70 11.90
N VAL A 86 6.50 -16.53 10.68
CA VAL A 86 6.96 -17.24 9.48
C VAL A 86 7.51 -16.25 8.44
N ARG A 87 8.82 -16.34 8.17
CA ARG A 87 9.47 -15.59 7.09
C ARG A 87 9.35 -16.32 5.75
N LEU A 88 9.10 -15.58 4.68
CA LEU A 88 8.80 -16.14 3.33
C LEU A 88 9.83 -15.73 2.28
N PHE A 89 11.12 -15.81 2.62
CA PHE A 89 12.18 -15.50 1.66
C PHE A 89 12.24 -16.49 0.49
N HIS A 90 12.36 -15.94 -0.70
CA HIS A 90 12.58 -16.66 -1.95
C HIS A 90 13.68 -15.94 -2.74
N HIS A 91 14.68 -16.68 -3.23
CA HIS A 91 15.86 -16.14 -3.93
C HIS A 91 15.77 -16.41 -5.42
#